data_AF-M7X9F7-F1
#
_entry.id   AF-M7X9F7-F1
#
_cell.length_a   1.000
_cell.length_b   1.000
_cell.length_c   1.000
_cell.angle_alpha   90.00
_cell.angle_beta   90.00
_cell.angle_gamma   90.00
#
_symmetry.space_group_name_H-M   'P 1'
#
loop_
_entity.id
_entity.type
_entity.pdbx_description
1 polymer ?
#
loop_
_entity_poly.entity_id
_entity_poly.type
_entity_poly.pdbx_seq_one_letter_code
_entity_poly.pdbx_strand_id
1 'polypeptide(L)'
;MWPASMPGSILHTAEVPAFDPRTGQLSLASHDLISAPLSLADVFPPEYTLLFDPSPSRPYGTSTSAADADQPAGQSRRKRRRLARPDETASPLDWIRHREKEATRSSTDKESDEHHAAIEAELGTAVEAVRAGWMGKGEDAWMGESKGRYEWREKEDEDVKEELDLVGLGERFAPALDEPPEPLLLSESRSTVSAAALFHRIVRNDGSSCISLDIEVDASEATPTSKATVILPPSSGFLLSQLATWPASAPSIASLGGEKGGWDVLIVDPPWPNASATRSSSYDTFDPYDLWKLDLPTMLGDSPTLVAFWLTNRVKFRRLLKDKLFPAWRIQQSAEWYWIKIASETGEPVWPLDAKHRRCYEGVLLGYYVPLGTKVDLPTLPQNKVFLSTPIGHSRKPFILDLLRPYLLPRDRPPNVLELFARMTLQGSFRRSATDEDGEGDQQKPGIFLAVGNEAIKFNIVDGSAAAGSVRGWLRRQEDTERVCAAEEAV
;
A
#
# COMPACT_ATOMS: atom_id res chain seq x y z
N MET A 1 7.74 -14.30 24.19
CA MET A 1 7.62 -15.49 23.31
C MET A 1 6.17 -15.52 22.83
N TRP A 2 5.90 -15.26 21.55
CA TRP A 2 4.54 -15.26 21.00
C TRP A 2 4.15 -16.72 20.64
N PRO A 3 2.91 -17.18 20.86
CA PRO A 3 2.47 -18.49 20.39
C PRO A 3 2.47 -18.51 18.86
N ALA A 4 3.08 -19.55 18.28
CA ALA A 4 3.49 -19.63 16.89
C ALA A 4 2.39 -20.11 15.95
N SER A 5 1.35 -19.30 15.72
CA SER A 5 0.66 -19.34 14.43
C SER A 5 1.13 -18.14 13.61
N MET A 6 1.67 -18.36 12.42
CA MET A 6 1.98 -17.25 11.52
C MET A 6 0.71 -16.42 11.26
N PRO A 7 0.82 -15.09 11.13
CA PRO A 7 -0.31 -14.27 10.68
C PRO A 7 -0.85 -14.84 9.36
N GLY A 8 -2.19 -14.82 9.18
CA GLY A 8 -2.83 -15.40 7.99
C GLY A 8 -2.34 -14.78 6.66
N SER A 9 -1.79 -13.56 6.73
CA SER A 9 -1.20 -12.85 5.61
C SER A 9 0.20 -13.35 5.20
N ILE A 10 0.97 -13.99 6.11
CA ILE A 10 2.30 -14.54 5.81
C ILE A 10 2.14 -16.01 5.47
N LEU A 11 2.32 -16.35 4.19
CA LEU A 11 2.14 -17.71 3.66
C LEU A 11 3.39 -18.57 3.90
N HIS A 12 4.56 -17.97 3.72
CA HIS A 12 5.84 -18.67 3.85
C HIS A 12 6.95 -17.72 4.27
N THR A 13 7.91 -18.23 5.04
CA THR A 13 9.17 -17.57 5.35
C THR A 13 10.30 -18.51 4.99
N ALA A 14 11.21 -18.07 4.12
CA ALA A 14 12.44 -18.77 3.78
C ALA A 14 13.62 -18.11 4.51
N GLU A 15 14.51 -18.92 5.07
CA GLU A 15 15.74 -18.45 5.70
C GLU A 15 16.93 -18.73 4.78
N VAL A 16 17.67 -17.68 4.44
CA VAL A 16 18.82 -17.74 3.55
C VAL A 16 20.07 -17.28 4.31
N PRO A 17 21.19 -18.02 4.28
CA PRO A 17 22.44 -17.54 4.85
C PRO A 17 22.85 -16.21 4.22
N ALA A 18 23.08 -15.20 5.06
CA ALA A 18 23.47 -13.86 4.67
C ALA A 18 24.74 -13.45 5.41
N PHE A 19 25.76 -13.06 4.66
CA PHE A 19 27.02 -12.56 5.20
C PHE A 19 26.98 -11.03 5.24
N ASP A 20 27.18 -10.45 6.43
CA ASP A 20 27.35 -9.02 6.57
C ASP A 20 28.84 -8.65 6.44
N PRO A 21 29.26 -8.02 5.33
CA PRO A 21 30.65 -7.66 5.10
C PRO A 21 31.17 -6.56 6.05
N ARG A 22 30.28 -5.82 6.73
CA ARG A 22 30.68 -4.77 7.68
C ARG A 22 31.08 -5.34 9.02
N THR A 23 30.36 -6.37 9.47
CA THR A 23 30.59 -7.03 10.77
C THR A 23 31.40 -8.32 10.64
N GLY A 24 31.50 -8.88 9.44
CA GLY A 24 32.12 -10.17 9.18
C GLY A 24 31.29 -11.36 9.71
N GLN A 25 30.02 -11.13 10.06
CA GLN A 25 29.16 -12.15 10.66
C GLN A 25 28.29 -12.84 9.60
N LEU A 26 28.07 -14.14 9.81
CA LEU A 26 27.07 -14.90 9.09
C LEU A 26 25.77 -14.89 9.92
N SER A 27 24.66 -14.57 9.27
CA SER A 27 23.32 -14.56 9.86
C SER A 27 22.34 -15.28 8.92
N LEU A 28 21.11 -15.48 9.37
CA LEU A 28 20.01 -15.94 8.52
C LEU A 28 19.15 -14.74 8.17
N ALA A 29 19.07 -14.42 6.88
CA ALA A 29 18.12 -13.46 6.34
C ALA A 29 16.79 -14.18 6.08
N SER A 30 15.71 -13.66 6.67
CA SER A 30 14.37 -14.19 6.44
C SER A 30 13.70 -13.42 5.29
N HIS A 31 13.13 -14.13 4.33
CA HIS A 31 12.38 -13.59 3.19
C HIS A 31 10.99 -14.22 3.15
N ASP A 32 9.98 -13.45 2.76
CA ASP A 32 8.59 -13.86 2.94
C ASP A 32 7.81 -13.96 1.63
N LEU A 33 6.87 -14.88 1.58
CA LEU A 33 5.71 -14.82 0.68
C LEU A 33 4.53 -14.33 1.51
N ILE A 34 3.90 -13.24 1.06
CA ILE A 34 2.70 -12.70 1.70
C ILE A 34 1.52 -12.67 0.73
N SER A 35 0.32 -12.91 1.26
CA SER A 35 -0.91 -12.63 0.56
C SER A 35 -1.25 -11.14 0.69
N ALA A 36 -1.03 -10.37 -0.37
CA ALA A 36 -1.47 -8.99 -0.43
C ALA A 36 -2.97 -8.79 -0.15
N PRO A 37 -3.90 -9.58 -0.73
CA PRO A 37 -5.31 -9.38 -0.44
C PRO A 37 -5.66 -9.72 1.01
N LEU A 38 -5.14 -10.83 1.58
CA LEU A 38 -5.40 -11.17 2.98
C LEU A 38 -4.75 -10.18 3.95
N SER A 39 -3.60 -9.59 3.60
CA SER A 39 -2.96 -8.56 4.44
C SER A 39 -3.85 -7.34 4.70
N LEU A 40 -4.76 -7.03 3.76
CA LEU A 40 -5.77 -5.97 3.92
C LEU A 40 -7.08 -6.52 4.47
N ALA A 41 -7.54 -7.67 3.95
CA ALA A 41 -8.83 -8.21 4.30
C ALA A 41 -8.90 -8.70 5.75
N ASP A 42 -7.81 -9.25 6.31
CA ASP A 42 -7.76 -9.72 7.71
C ASP A 42 -7.84 -8.57 8.73
N VAL A 43 -7.46 -7.36 8.33
CA VAL A 43 -7.56 -6.11 9.12
C VAL A 43 -8.70 -5.23 8.62
N PHE A 44 -9.65 -5.83 7.89
CA PHE A 44 -10.90 -5.20 7.51
C PHE A 44 -12.07 -6.02 8.06
N PRO A 45 -13.21 -5.38 8.37
CA PRO A 45 -14.38 -6.07 8.91
C PRO A 45 -14.86 -7.23 8.03
N PRO A 46 -15.16 -8.41 8.62
CA PRO A 46 -15.48 -9.62 7.87
C PRO A 46 -16.83 -9.57 7.14
N GLU A 47 -17.72 -8.65 7.51
CA GLU A 47 -19.04 -8.48 6.88
C GLU A 47 -18.93 -7.88 5.46
N TYR A 48 -17.74 -7.42 5.09
CA TYR A 48 -17.46 -6.78 3.82
C TYR A 48 -16.37 -7.54 3.04
N THR A 49 -16.61 -7.66 1.75
CA THR A 49 -15.68 -8.20 0.77
C THR A 49 -14.90 -7.07 0.11
N LEU A 50 -13.57 -7.17 0.09
CA LEU A 50 -12.72 -6.21 -0.61
C LEU A 50 -12.67 -6.49 -2.11
N LEU A 51 -12.82 -5.45 -2.94
CA LEU A 51 -12.75 -5.56 -4.40
C LEU A 51 -11.37 -5.12 -4.91
N PHE A 52 -10.68 -6.03 -5.61
CA PHE A 52 -9.34 -5.80 -6.18
C PHE A 52 -9.35 -5.89 -7.71
N ASP A 53 -8.41 -5.20 -8.37
CA ASP A 53 -8.20 -5.40 -9.81
C ASP A 53 -7.41 -6.68 -10.05
N PRO A 54 -7.74 -7.48 -11.09
CA PRO A 54 -7.10 -8.77 -11.34
C PRO A 54 -5.58 -8.68 -11.47
N SER A 55 -4.89 -9.58 -10.78
CA SER A 55 -3.44 -9.77 -10.88
C SER A 55 -3.06 -10.41 -12.23
N PRO A 56 -1.88 -10.11 -12.80
CA PRO A 56 -1.37 -10.90 -13.92
C PRO A 56 -1.19 -12.37 -13.50
N SER A 57 -1.82 -13.26 -14.26
CA SER A 57 -1.72 -14.71 -14.03
C SER A 57 -0.32 -15.25 -14.33
N ARG A 58 0.34 -14.68 -15.34
CA ARG A 58 1.69 -15.06 -15.81
C ARG A 58 2.59 -13.84 -15.98
N PRO A 59 3.92 -14.01 -16.01
CA PRO A 59 4.86 -12.92 -16.30
C PRO A 59 4.55 -12.22 -17.62
N TYR A 60 4.75 -10.91 -17.66
CA TYR A 60 4.55 -10.16 -18.88
C TYR A 60 5.61 -10.51 -19.93
N GLY A 61 5.17 -10.75 -21.17
CA GLY A 61 6.07 -11.05 -22.29
C GLY A 61 6.26 -12.54 -22.59
N THR A 62 5.71 -13.45 -21.77
CA THR A 62 5.54 -14.86 -22.16
C THR A 62 4.41 -14.93 -23.20
N SER A 63 4.73 -15.08 -24.49
CA SER A 63 3.68 -15.24 -25.50
C SER A 63 2.98 -16.58 -25.31
N THR A 64 1.67 -16.58 -25.06
CA THR A 64 0.83 -17.74 -25.32
C THR A 64 0.71 -17.90 -26.83
N SER A 65 1.43 -18.85 -27.41
CA SER A 65 1.42 -19.16 -28.86
C SER A 65 0.09 -19.75 -29.37
N ALA A 66 -1.02 -19.53 -28.67
CA ALA A 66 -2.33 -20.10 -29.02
C ALA A 66 -3.43 -19.06 -29.25
N ALA A 67 -3.25 -17.78 -28.88
CA ALA A 67 -4.29 -16.74 -29.03
C ALA A 67 -4.03 -15.74 -30.18
N ASP A 68 -2.83 -15.74 -30.77
CA ASP A 68 -2.47 -14.87 -31.91
C ASP A 68 -2.70 -15.54 -33.28
N ALA A 69 -3.24 -16.77 -33.32
CA ALA A 69 -3.41 -17.54 -34.55
C ALA A 69 -4.71 -17.25 -35.32
N ASP A 70 -5.68 -16.52 -34.73
CA ASP A 70 -7.03 -16.40 -35.29
C ASP A 70 -7.52 -14.95 -35.50
N GLN A 71 -6.61 -13.97 -35.56
CA GLN A 71 -6.98 -12.63 -36.03
C GLN A 71 -6.84 -12.53 -37.55
N PRO A 72 -7.89 -12.15 -38.30
CA PRO A 72 -7.79 -11.96 -39.74
C PRO A 72 -6.77 -10.86 -40.06
N ALA A 73 -5.90 -11.16 -41.02
CA ALA A 73 -4.80 -10.32 -41.46
C ALA A 73 -5.32 -8.97 -42.00
N GLY A 74 -5.44 -7.96 -41.13
CA GLY A 74 -5.89 -6.64 -41.55
C GLY A 74 -5.76 -5.50 -40.55
N GLN A 75 -5.66 -5.76 -39.23
CA GLN A 75 -5.62 -4.68 -38.23
C GLN A 75 -4.57 -4.87 -37.14
N SER A 76 -3.40 -5.42 -37.49
CA SER A 76 -2.24 -5.31 -36.60
C SER A 76 -1.73 -3.87 -36.60
N ARG A 77 -2.22 -3.05 -35.67
CA ARG A 77 -1.47 -1.87 -35.22
C ARG A 77 -0.11 -2.40 -34.77
N ARG A 78 0.93 -2.21 -35.60
CA ARG A 78 2.32 -2.58 -35.29
C ARG A 78 2.65 -2.16 -33.86
N LYS A 79 2.57 -3.10 -32.91
CA LYS A 79 3.11 -2.92 -31.56
C LYS A 79 4.60 -2.69 -31.77
N ARG A 80 5.05 -1.44 -31.61
CA ARG A 80 6.46 -1.07 -31.64
C ARG A 80 7.20 -2.03 -30.69
N ARG A 81 7.95 -2.99 -31.24
CA ARG A 81 8.91 -3.82 -30.49
C ARG A 81 9.91 -2.83 -29.89
N ARG A 82 9.76 -2.51 -28.60
CA ARG A 82 10.68 -1.59 -27.91
C ARG A 82 11.99 -2.34 -27.72
N LEU A 83 13.03 -1.83 -28.37
CA LEU A 83 14.33 -2.48 -28.54
C LEU A 83 15.00 -2.78 -27.18
N ALA A 84 15.29 -4.06 -26.97
CA ALA A 84 16.40 -4.51 -26.12
C ALA A 84 17.73 -4.00 -26.72
N ARG A 85 18.87 -4.22 -26.02
CA ARG A 85 20.19 -3.93 -26.58
C ARG A 85 20.28 -4.57 -27.99
N PRO A 86 20.65 -3.81 -29.03
CA PRO A 86 20.85 -4.36 -30.37
C PRO A 86 21.77 -5.59 -30.30
N ASP A 87 21.35 -6.70 -30.90
CA ASP A 87 22.16 -7.92 -31.04
C ASP A 87 22.93 -7.91 -32.38
N GLU A 88 23.62 -9.00 -32.69
CA GLU A 88 24.40 -9.14 -33.94
C GLU A 88 23.53 -9.06 -35.21
N THR A 89 22.20 -9.20 -35.09
CA THR A 89 21.25 -9.11 -36.20
C THR A 89 20.66 -7.72 -36.38
N ALA A 90 20.98 -6.77 -35.50
CA ALA A 90 20.37 -5.45 -35.49
C ALA A 90 20.92 -4.52 -36.59
N SER A 91 20.04 -3.69 -37.17
CA SER A 91 20.43 -2.77 -38.24
C SER A 91 21.33 -1.64 -37.71
N PRO A 92 22.18 -1.03 -38.56
CA PRO A 92 22.94 0.16 -38.19
C PRO A 92 22.07 1.30 -37.60
N LEU A 93 20.83 1.44 -38.07
CA LEU A 93 19.86 2.42 -37.55
C LEU A 93 19.41 2.10 -36.11
N ASP A 94 19.28 0.82 -35.75
CA ASP A 94 18.94 0.40 -34.39
C ASP A 94 20.11 0.68 -33.42
N TRP A 95 21.34 0.46 -33.89
CA TRP A 95 22.56 0.84 -33.15
C TRP A 95 22.69 2.36 -32.96
N ILE A 96 22.37 3.16 -33.98
CA ILE A 96 22.34 4.64 -33.88
C ILE A 96 21.29 5.08 -32.85
N ARG A 97 20.06 4.59 -32.96
CA ARG A 97 18.98 4.92 -32.00
C ARG A 97 19.31 4.50 -30.57
N HIS A 98 19.93 3.34 -30.39
CA HIS A 98 20.40 2.89 -29.08
C HIS A 98 21.48 3.84 -28.54
N ARG A 99 22.45 4.24 -29.37
CA ARG A 99 23.51 5.18 -28.99
C ARG A 99 22.97 6.56 -28.62
N GLU A 100 22.04 7.10 -29.41
CA GLU A 100 21.36 8.37 -29.13
C GLU A 100 20.55 8.31 -27.83
N LYS A 101 19.84 7.19 -27.61
CA LYS A 101 19.12 6.95 -26.35
C LYS A 101 20.08 6.88 -25.16
N GLU A 102 21.19 6.16 -25.28
CA GLU A 102 22.22 6.07 -24.23
C GLU A 102 22.89 7.43 -23.98
N ALA A 103 23.11 8.24 -25.02
CA ALA A 103 23.68 9.58 -24.91
C ALA A 103 22.76 10.59 -24.19
N THR A 104 21.44 10.35 -24.20
CA THR A 104 20.43 11.20 -23.55
C THR A 104 20.08 10.75 -22.12
N ARG A 105 20.70 9.67 -21.62
CA ARG A 105 20.48 9.21 -20.23
C ARG A 105 21.14 10.14 -19.23
N SER A 106 20.38 10.53 -18.21
CA SER A 106 20.91 11.36 -17.11
C SER A 106 21.88 10.56 -16.24
N SER A 107 22.71 11.25 -15.45
CA SER A 107 23.55 10.61 -14.43
C SER A 107 22.72 9.81 -13.42
N THR A 108 21.54 10.32 -13.06
CA THR A 108 20.59 9.63 -12.17
C THR A 108 20.03 8.33 -12.76
N ASP A 109 19.84 8.26 -14.08
CA ASP A 109 19.41 7.04 -14.74
C ASP A 109 20.50 5.96 -14.74
N LYS A 110 21.78 6.36 -14.77
CA LYS A 110 22.92 5.43 -14.65
C LYS A 110 23.08 4.94 -13.22
N GLU A 111 23.02 5.84 -12.25
CA GLU A 111 23.04 5.52 -10.81
C GLU A 111 21.90 4.56 -10.43
N SER A 112 20.72 4.72 -11.04
CA SER A 112 19.59 3.80 -10.83
C SER A 112 19.84 2.39 -11.36
N ASP A 113 20.53 2.26 -12.50
CA ASP A 113 20.92 0.96 -13.03
C ASP A 113 22.07 0.33 -12.23
N GLU A 114 23.03 1.12 -11.77
CA GLU A 114 24.13 0.66 -10.91
C GLU A 114 23.60 0.12 -9.58
N HIS A 115 22.67 0.85 -8.94
CA HIS A 115 22.03 0.38 -7.72
C HIS A 115 21.27 -0.94 -7.96
N HIS A 116 20.53 -1.05 -9.07
CA HIS A 116 19.84 -2.29 -9.40
C HIS A 116 20.82 -3.45 -9.62
N ALA A 117 21.87 -3.24 -10.41
CA ALA A 117 22.90 -4.25 -10.66
C ALA A 117 23.58 -4.73 -9.38
N ALA A 118 23.69 -3.86 -8.37
CA ALA A 118 24.27 -4.21 -7.07
C ALA A 118 23.38 -5.15 -6.23
N ILE A 119 22.06 -5.16 -6.43
CA ILE A 119 21.11 -5.96 -5.63
C ILE A 119 20.48 -7.13 -6.40
N GLU A 120 20.56 -7.14 -7.73
CA GLU A 120 19.85 -8.08 -8.60
C GLU A 120 20.07 -9.56 -8.22
N ALA A 121 21.31 -9.96 -7.96
CA ALA A 121 21.66 -11.34 -7.61
C ALA A 121 21.08 -11.76 -6.25
N GLU A 122 21.06 -10.84 -5.28
CA GLU A 122 20.50 -11.09 -3.95
C GLU A 122 18.97 -11.21 -4.02
N LEU A 123 18.32 -10.32 -4.79
CA LEU A 123 16.88 -10.42 -5.07
C LEU A 123 16.53 -11.75 -5.73
N GLY A 124 17.30 -12.18 -6.73
CA GLY A 124 17.10 -13.46 -7.40
C GLY A 124 17.23 -14.65 -6.46
N THR A 125 18.26 -14.65 -5.61
CA THR A 125 18.47 -15.70 -4.60
C THR A 125 17.30 -15.77 -3.62
N ALA A 126 16.83 -14.63 -3.13
CA ALA A 126 15.70 -14.58 -2.21
C ALA A 126 14.39 -15.04 -2.85
N VAL A 127 14.11 -14.62 -4.09
CA VAL A 127 12.92 -15.05 -4.85
C VAL A 127 12.93 -16.57 -5.01
N GLU A 128 14.03 -17.16 -5.47
CA GLU A 128 14.12 -18.60 -5.69
C GLU A 128 14.02 -19.39 -4.37
N ALA A 129 14.61 -18.90 -3.28
CA ALA A 129 14.50 -19.53 -1.97
C ALA A 129 13.03 -19.57 -1.47
N VAL A 130 12.32 -18.45 -1.55
CA VAL A 130 10.91 -18.37 -1.15
C VAL A 130 10.05 -19.24 -2.05
N ARG A 131 10.26 -19.20 -3.36
CA ARG A 131 9.48 -20.01 -4.32
C ARG A 131 9.70 -21.50 -4.11
N ALA A 132 10.95 -21.94 -4.00
CA ALA A 132 11.28 -23.35 -3.77
C ALA A 132 10.71 -23.85 -2.43
N GLY A 133 10.79 -23.03 -1.38
CA GLY A 133 10.21 -23.34 -0.07
C GLY A 133 8.69 -23.43 -0.09
N TRP A 134 8.01 -22.56 -0.86
CA TRP A 134 6.55 -22.60 -1.02
C TRP A 134 6.09 -23.81 -1.83
N MET A 135 6.67 -24.05 -3.00
CA MET A 135 6.34 -25.21 -3.84
C MET A 135 6.64 -26.53 -3.13
N GLY A 136 7.69 -26.58 -2.29
CA GLY A 136 8.01 -27.75 -1.46
C GLY A 136 6.93 -28.11 -0.43
N LYS A 137 6.03 -27.18 -0.07
CA LYS A 137 4.87 -27.44 0.79
C LYS A 137 3.69 -28.08 0.03
N GLY A 138 3.75 -28.18 -1.30
CA GLY A 138 2.66 -28.69 -2.14
C GLY A 138 1.54 -27.67 -2.40
N GLU A 139 1.82 -26.38 -2.17
CA GLU A 139 0.89 -25.28 -2.39
C GLU A 139 1.19 -24.58 -3.73
N ASP A 140 0.19 -24.49 -4.60
CA ASP A 140 0.33 -23.85 -5.92
C ASP A 140 -0.33 -22.46 -5.96
N ALA A 141 -1.09 -22.09 -4.92
CA ALA A 141 -1.79 -20.82 -4.82
C ALA A 141 -0.91 -19.74 -4.16
N TRP A 142 -0.46 -18.74 -4.94
CA TRP A 142 0.43 -17.66 -4.48
C TRP A 142 -0.28 -16.54 -3.71
N MET A 143 -1.56 -16.73 -3.36
CA MET A 143 -2.43 -15.71 -2.77
C MET A 143 -3.11 -16.17 -1.48
N GLY A 144 -2.91 -17.42 -1.07
CA GLY A 144 -3.65 -18.04 0.03
C GLY A 144 -5.13 -18.23 -0.30
N GLU A 145 -5.88 -18.76 0.67
CA GLU A 145 -7.32 -18.99 0.54
C GLU A 145 -8.11 -17.70 0.77
N SER A 146 -8.95 -17.33 -0.20
CA SER A 146 -9.80 -16.12 -0.10
C SER A 146 -10.84 -16.20 1.02
N LYS A 147 -11.43 -17.38 1.26
CA LYS A 147 -12.54 -17.59 2.21
C LYS A 147 -13.66 -16.54 2.10
N GLY A 148 -13.91 -16.01 0.89
CA GLY A 148 -14.92 -14.98 0.64
C GLY A 148 -14.58 -13.58 1.18
N ARG A 149 -13.32 -13.33 1.56
CA ARG A 149 -12.87 -12.04 2.12
C ARG A 149 -12.53 -11.00 1.05
N TYR A 150 -12.30 -11.44 -0.18
CA TYR A 150 -12.03 -10.55 -1.31
C TYR A 150 -12.48 -11.17 -2.64
N GLU A 151 -12.71 -10.29 -3.62
CA GLU A 151 -13.09 -10.63 -4.98
C GLU A 151 -12.26 -9.84 -6.00
N TRP A 152 -12.10 -10.43 -7.19
CA TRP A 152 -11.53 -9.74 -8.34
C TRP A 152 -12.63 -9.08 -9.13
N ARG A 153 -12.43 -7.82 -9.49
CA ARG A 153 -13.37 -7.11 -10.36
C ARG A 153 -13.29 -7.70 -11.76
N GLU A 154 -14.45 -8.03 -12.31
CA GLU A 154 -14.59 -8.24 -13.74
C GLU A 154 -14.47 -6.89 -14.47
N LYS A 155 -13.95 -6.92 -15.69
CA LYS A 155 -14.01 -5.75 -16.56
C LYS A 155 -15.43 -5.69 -17.10
N GLU A 156 -16.32 -4.99 -16.41
CA GLU A 156 -17.62 -4.64 -16.95
C GLU A 156 -17.40 -3.71 -18.15
N ASP A 157 -17.66 -4.22 -19.35
CA ASP A 157 -17.89 -3.39 -20.52
C ASP A 157 -19.30 -2.79 -20.35
N GLU A 158 -19.38 -1.46 -20.20
CA GLU A 158 -20.56 -0.58 -20.44
C GLU A 158 -21.15 0.27 -19.30
N ASP A 159 -20.87 0.06 -18.01
CA ASP A 159 -21.30 0.99 -16.94
C ASP A 159 -20.12 1.61 -16.17
N VAL A 160 -19.59 2.73 -16.66
CA VAL A 160 -18.50 3.46 -15.98
C VAL A 160 -19.09 4.25 -14.81
N LYS A 161 -19.34 3.59 -13.68
CA LYS A 161 -19.57 4.28 -12.40
C LYS A 161 -18.37 5.20 -12.13
N GLU A 162 -18.63 6.46 -11.80
CA GLU A 162 -17.57 7.40 -11.45
C GLU A 162 -17.10 7.20 -10.00
N GLU A 163 -15.81 7.37 -9.74
CA GLU A 163 -15.28 7.39 -8.38
C GLU A 163 -15.63 8.72 -7.69
N LEU A 164 -15.79 8.69 -6.36
CA LEU A 164 -15.93 9.92 -5.60
C LEU A 164 -14.64 10.74 -5.73
N ASP A 165 -14.76 11.94 -6.31
CA ASP A 165 -13.64 12.87 -6.46
C ASP A 165 -13.28 13.55 -5.12
N LEU A 166 -12.66 12.77 -4.23
CA LEU A 166 -12.18 13.24 -2.92
C LEU A 166 -11.15 14.37 -3.05
N VAL A 167 -10.34 14.35 -4.11
CA VAL A 167 -9.31 15.36 -4.36
C VAL A 167 -9.95 16.69 -4.71
N GLY A 168 -10.84 16.71 -5.70
CA GLY A 168 -11.56 17.93 -6.09
C GLY A 168 -12.56 18.41 -5.04
N LEU A 169 -13.10 17.54 -4.19
CA LEU A 169 -13.83 17.96 -3.00
C LEU A 169 -12.91 18.66 -2.00
N GLY A 170 -11.72 18.11 -1.75
CA GLY A 170 -10.74 18.72 -0.86
C GLY A 170 -10.24 20.08 -1.34
N GLU A 171 -10.06 20.25 -2.65
CA GLU A 171 -9.71 21.55 -3.24
C GLU A 171 -10.84 22.59 -3.08
N ARG A 172 -12.10 22.17 -3.20
CA ARG A 172 -13.28 23.02 -2.96
C ARG A 172 -13.39 23.48 -1.52
N PHE A 173 -13.05 22.60 -0.58
CA PHE A 173 -13.10 22.84 0.86
C PHE A 173 -11.74 23.17 1.46
N ALA A 174 -10.80 23.67 0.66
CA ALA A 174 -9.51 24.14 1.13
C ALA A 174 -9.55 25.64 1.46
N PRO A 175 -9.81 26.05 2.72
CA PRO A 175 -9.39 27.36 3.20
C PRO A 175 -8.02 27.28 3.87
N ALA A 176 -7.35 28.43 3.96
CA ALA A 176 -6.27 28.65 4.91
C ALA A 176 -6.86 28.56 6.32
N LEU A 177 -6.76 27.39 6.96
CA LEU A 177 -7.17 27.24 8.36
C LEU A 177 -6.09 27.82 9.27
N ASP A 178 -6.46 28.80 10.09
CA ASP A 178 -5.60 29.28 11.18
C ASP A 178 -5.45 28.22 12.29
N GLU A 179 -6.51 27.42 12.54
CA GLU A 179 -6.51 26.29 13.48
C GLU A 179 -7.28 25.09 12.91
N PRO A 180 -6.83 23.84 13.16
CA PRO A 180 -7.52 22.64 12.71
C PRO A 180 -8.84 22.46 13.49
N PRO A 181 -9.95 22.07 12.84
CA PRO A 181 -11.22 21.82 13.52
C PRO A 181 -11.12 20.67 14.52
N GLU A 182 -11.95 20.72 15.57
CA GLU A 182 -12.04 19.65 16.57
C GLU A 182 -12.34 18.29 15.94
N PRO A 183 -11.77 17.18 16.44
CA PRO A 183 -12.07 15.84 15.94
C PRO A 183 -13.56 15.49 15.98
N LEU A 184 -14.05 14.81 14.94
CA LEU A 184 -15.40 14.26 14.91
C LEU A 184 -15.36 12.80 15.36
N LEU A 185 -15.92 12.52 16.53
CA LEU A 185 -16.14 11.15 16.99
C LEU A 185 -17.49 10.65 16.51
N LEU A 186 -17.48 9.60 15.70
CA LEU A 186 -18.69 8.89 15.30
C LEU A 186 -19.05 7.85 16.36
N SER A 187 -20.29 7.86 16.81
CA SER A 187 -20.80 6.96 17.87
C SER A 187 -21.98 6.09 17.43
N GLU A 188 -22.66 6.47 16.35
CA GLU A 188 -23.81 5.73 15.82
C GLU A 188 -23.35 4.71 14.77
N SER A 189 -24.07 3.59 14.63
CA SER A 189 -23.74 2.55 13.63
C SER A 189 -23.88 3.05 12.19
N ARG A 190 -24.68 4.09 11.98
CA ARG A 190 -24.79 4.82 10.73
C ARG A 190 -24.89 6.31 11.02
N SER A 191 -24.08 7.12 10.33
CA SER A 191 -24.12 8.57 10.46
C SER A 191 -24.10 9.21 9.08
N THR A 192 -24.75 10.37 8.95
CA THR A 192 -24.75 11.15 7.72
C THR A 192 -24.04 12.48 7.98
N VAL A 193 -23.08 12.82 7.12
CA VAL A 193 -22.25 14.02 7.28
C VAL A 193 -22.04 14.67 5.91
N SER A 194 -22.09 16.01 5.86
CA SER A 194 -21.77 16.74 4.63
C SER A 194 -20.28 16.62 4.31
N ALA A 195 -19.92 16.57 3.03
CA ALA A 195 -18.53 16.46 2.59
C ALA A 195 -17.64 17.56 3.21
N ALA A 196 -18.15 18.79 3.33
CA ALA A 196 -17.43 19.92 3.91
C ALA A 196 -16.99 19.69 5.36
N ALA A 197 -17.77 18.96 6.16
CA ALA A 197 -17.47 18.72 7.57
C ALA A 197 -16.38 17.66 7.82
N LEU A 198 -15.91 16.98 6.76
CA LEU A 198 -14.91 15.91 6.84
C LEU A 198 -13.48 16.41 6.57
N PHE A 199 -13.32 17.45 5.76
CA PHE A 199 -11.98 17.91 5.36
C PHE A 199 -11.27 18.65 6.50
N HIS A 200 -9.95 18.43 6.58
CA HIS A 200 -9.06 18.97 7.61
C HIS A 200 -9.41 18.59 9.06
N ARG A 201 -10.36 17.67 9.24
CA ARG A 201 -10.82 17.17 10.53
C ARG A 201 -10.44 15.70 10.69
N ILE A 202 -9.98 15.32 11.88
CA ILE A 202 -9.84 13.90 12.23
C ILE A 202 -11.24 13.34 12.50
N VAL A 203 -11.67 12.35 11.72
CA VAL A 203 -12.92 11.61 11.91
C VAL A 203 -12.58 10.24 12.48
N ARG A 204 -13.21 9.84 13.60
CA ARG A 204 -12.85 8.62 14.33
C ARG A 204 -14.04 7.68 14.55
N ASN A 205 -13.73 6.39 14.53
CA ASN A 205 -14.51 5.32 15.13
C ASN A 205 -13.68 4.68 16.25
N ASP A 206 -13.88 5.13 17.49
CA ASP A 206 -13.26 4.52 18.68
C ASP A 206 -14.04 3.27 19.16
N GLY A 207 -15.14 2.92 18.50
CA GLY A 207 -15.99 1.80 18.85
C GLY A 207 -15.39 0.44 18.49
N SER A 208 -16.12 -0.62 18.88
CA SER A 208 -15.79 -2.02 18.60
C SER A 208 -16.46 -2.58 17.35
N SER A 209 -17.32 -1.79 16.68
CA SER A 209 -18.05 -2.18 15.46
C SER A 209 -17.83 -1.16 14.34
N CYS A 210 -18.08 -1.57 13.11
CA CYS A 210 -18.02 -0.69 11.95
C CYS A 210 -19.07 0.43 12.03
N ILE A 211 -18.74 1.57 11.43
CA ILE A 211 -19.68 2.66 11.22
C ILE A 211 -19.88 2.87 9.72
N SER A 212 -21.14 2.91 9.30
CA SER A 212 -21.53 3.33 7.94
C SER A 212 -21.66 4.86 7.90
N LEU A 213 -20.70 5.54 7.27
CA LEU A 213 -20.70 6.99 7.10
C LEU A 213 -21.23 7.35 5.72
N ASP A 214 -22.42 7.93 5.68
CA ASP A 214 -23.02 8.49 4.48
C ASP A 214 -22.49 9.92 4.25
N ILE A 215 -21.78 10.12 3.16
CA ILE A 215 -21.25 11.42 2.74
C ILE A 215 -22.24 12.07 1.79
N GLU A 216 -22.77 13.22 2.19
CA GLU A 216 -23.61 14.08 1.34
C GLU A 216 -22.74 15.11 0.63
N VAL A 217 -22.75 15.06 -0.70
CA VAL A 217 -22.09 16.06 -1.54
C VAL A 217 -23.14 17.02 -2.07
N ASP A 218 -23.11 18.25 -1.58
CA ASP A 218 -24.00 19.32 -2.06
C ASP A 218 -23.80 19.49 -3.57
N ALA A 219 -24.86 19.24 -4.32
CA ALA A 219 -24.88 19.44 -5.75
C ALA A 219 -25.11 20.93 -6.07
N SER A 220 -24.58 21.40 -7.21
CA SER A 220 -25.08 22.67 -7.78
C SER A 220 -26.54 22.47 -8.22
N GLU A 221 -27.31 23.56 -8.35
CA GLU A 221 -28.76 23.59 -8.63
C GLU A 221 -29.24 22.74 -9.83
N ALA A 222 -28.32 22.19 -10.65
CA ALA A 222 -28.62 21.42 -11.86
C ALA A 222 -28.28 19.91 -11.79
N THR A 223 -27.79 19.38 -10.65
CA THR A 223 -27.42 17.95 -10.50
C THR A 223 -27.98 17.35 -9.21
N PRO A 224 -28.32 16.04 -9.16
CA PRO A 224 -28.76 15.40 -7.93
C PRO A 224 -27.60 15.27 -6.91
N THR A 225 -27.90 15.42 -5.62
CA THR A 225 -26.98 15.13 -4.50
C THR A 225 -26.40 13.73 -4.67
N SER A 226 -25.10 13.61 -4.89
CA SER A 226 -24.45 12.30 -4.90
C SER A 226 -24.21 11.85 -3.45
N LYS A 227 -24.54 10.59 -3.18
CA LYS A 227 -24.38 9.97 -1.87
C LYS A 227 -23.36 8.85 -2.00
N ALA A 228 -22.29 8.94 -1.21
CA ALA A 228 -21.32 7.87 -1.08
C ALA A 228 -21.37 7.31 0.34
N THR A 229 -21.43 5.98 0.48
CA THR A 229 -21.34 5.33 1.79
C THR A 229 -19.92 4.82 1.99
N VAL A 230 -19.32 5.22 3.10
CA VAL A 230 -17.97 4.84 3.54
C VAL A 230 -18.09 3.93 4.75
N ILE A 231 -17.36 2.82 4.77
CA ILE A 231 -17.28 1.94 5.93
C ILE A 231 -16.03 2.26 6.72
N LEU A 232 -16.21 2.74 7.95
CA LEU A 232 -15.13 3.02 8.87
C LEU A 232 -14.96 1.85 9.86
N PRO A 233 -13.85 1.10 9.81
CA PRO A 233 -13.62 -0.03 10.71
C PRO A 233 -13.56 0.38 12.19
N PRO A 234 -13.72 -0.57 13.13
CA PRO A 234 -13.48 -0.35 14.55
C PRO A 234 -12.07 0.19 14.82
N SER A 235 -11.92 0.97 15.89
CA SER A 235 -10.61 1.45 16.37
C SER A 235 -9.77 2.11 15.28
N SER A 236 -10.41 2.95 14.48
CA SER A 236 -9.80 3.58 13.31
C SER A 236 -10.20 5.04 13.19
N GLY A 237 -9.49 5.78 12.37
CA GLY A 237 -9.87 7.12 11.98
C GLY A 237 -9.16 7.56 10.71
N PHE A 238 -9.61 8.67 10.16
CA PHE A 238 -8.99 9.28 9.00
C PHE A 238 -8.93 10.81 9.10
N LEU A 239 -8.03 11.39 8.32
CA LEU A 239 -7.92 12.83 8.09
C LEU A 239 -7.82 13.09 6.58
N LEU A 240 -8.90 13.61 6.00
CA LEU A 240 -8.92 14.06 4.62
C LEU A 240 -8.27 15.45 4.50
N SER A 241 -7.04 15.49 4.00
CA SER A 241 -6.30 16.74 3.87
C SER A 241 -5.18 16.65 2.85
N GLN A 242 -4.82 17.79 2.27
CA GLN A 242 -3.68 17.89 1.36
C GLN A 242 -2.38 18.09 2.14
N LEU A 243 -1.27 17.60 1.60
CA LEU A 243 0.06 17.69 2.20
C LEU A 243 0.41 19.10 2.70
N ALA A 244 0.04 20.14 1.94
CA ALA A 244 0.30 21.53 2.30
C ALA A 244 -0.35 21.96 3.63
N THR A 245 -1.42 21.29 4.06
CA THR A 245 -2.17 21.60 5.28
C THR A 245 -1.79 20.72 6.47
N TRP A 246 -0.97 19.69 6.24
CA TRP A 246 -0.55 18.76 7.29
C TRP A 246 0.26 19.40 8.43
N PRO A 247 1.10 20.44 8.23
CA PRO A 247 1.74 21.14 9.34
C PRO A 247 0.74 21.67 10.38
N ALA A 248 -0.39 22.23 9.93
CA ALA A 248 -1.44 22.73 10.82
C ALA A 248 -2.18 21.59 11.55
N SER A 249 -2.27 20.41 10.93
CA SER A 249 -2.91 19.22 11.52
C SER A 249 -1.97 18.37 12.39
N ALA A 250 -0.66 18.61 12.32
CA ALA A 250 0.35 17.81 13.02
C ALA A 250 0.12 17.76 14.55
N PRO A 251 -0.24 18.86 15.25
CA PRO A 251 -0.57 18.80 16.68
C PRO A 251 -1.77 17.91 16.99
N SER A 252 -2.81 17.90 16.14
CA SER A 252 -3.98 17.05 16.32
C SER A 252 -3.65 15.56 16.13
N ILE A 253 -2.80 15.25 15.16
CA ILE A 253 -2.26 13.89 14.95
C ILE A 253 -1.43 13.45 16.16
N ALA A 254 -0.58 14.33 16.68
CA ALA A 254 0.25 14.07 17.85
C ALA A 254 -0.59 13.87 19.11
N SER A 255 -1.60 14.70 19.32
CA SER A 255 -2.55 14.60 20.43
C SER A 255 -3.28 13.26 20.42
N LEU A 256 -3.78 12.82 19.26
CA LEU A 256 -4.39 11.50 19.11
C LEU A 256 -3.41 10.37 19.41
N GLY A 257 -2.19 10.45 18.88
CA GLY A 257 -1.12 9.48 19.18
C GLY A 257 -0.86 9.41 20.68
N GLY A 258 -0.70 10.56 21.34
CA GLY A 258 -0.51 10.68 22.79
C GLY A 258 -1.65 10.09 23.61
N GLU A 259 -2.91 10.35 23.24
CA GLU A 259 -4.10 9.76 23.88
C GLU A 259 -4.05 8.22 23.88
N LYS A 260 -3.51 7.62 22.81
CA LYS A 260 -3.39 6.17 22.65
C LYS A 260 -2.05 5.59 23.13
N GLY A 261 -1.17 6.41 23.72
CA GLY A 261 0.14 5.97 24.24
C GLY A 261 1.27 5.94 23.22
N GLY A 262 1.18 6.78 22.18
CA GLY A 262 2.20 6.97 21.15
C GLY A 262 1.94 6.20 19.86
N TRP A 263 2.58 6.64 18.77
CA TRP A 263 2.62 5.91 17.50
C TRP A 263 3.72 4.85 17.51
N ASP A 264 3.37 3.61 17.19
CA ASP A 264 4.33 2.50 17.14
C ASP A 264 4.90 2.33 15.73
N VAL A 265 4.07 2.58 14.72
CA VAL A 265 4.42 2.47 13.31
C VAL A 265 3.94 3.68 12.54
N LEU A 266 4.82 4.22 11.71
CA LEU A 266 4.51 5.18 10.66
C LEU A 266 4.73 4.51 9.30
N ILE A 267 3.70 4.45 8.47
CA ILE A 267 3.79 4.01 7.06
C ILE A 267 3.59 5.22 6.16
N VAL A 268 4.42 5.37 5.13
CA VAL A 268 4.33 6.49 4.18
C VAL A 268 4.44 5.98 2.74
N ASP A 269 3.43 6.24 1.90
CA ASP A 269 3.44 5.92 0.47
C ASP A 269 3.22 7.17 -0.40
N PRO A 270 4.24 8.04 -0.56
CA PRO A 270 4.07 9.26 -1.33
C PRO A 270 3.75 8.95 -2.81
N PRO A 271 2.98 9.82 -3.48
CA PRO A 271 2.66 9.67 -4.90
C PRO A 271 3.86 10.05 -5.78
N TRP A 272 4.90 9.21 -5.78
CA TRP A 272 6.14 9.47 -6.50
C TRP A 272 5.91 9.76 -8.00
N PRO A 273 6.54 10.80 -8.58
CA PRO A 273 6.38 11.13 -9.98
C PRO A 273 6.78 9.97 -10.88
N ASN A 274 5.85 9.52 -11.71
CA ASN A 274 6.07 8.42 -12.64
C ASN A 274 5.64 8.82 -14.06
N ALA A 275 6.42 8.37 -15.05
CA ALA A 275 6.21 8.74 -16.46
C ALA A 275 4.91 8.17 -17.06
N SER A 276 4.19 7.30 -16.34
CA SER A 276 2.88 6.79 -16.78
C SER A 276 1.77 7.77 -16.39
N ALA A 277 1.80 8.27 -15.16
CA ALA A 277 0.87 9.25 -14.61
C ALA A 277 1.05 10.63 -15.26
N THR A 278 2.28 11.04 -15.57
CA THR A 278 2.53 12.30 -16.29
C THR A 278 1.91 12.33 -17.70
N ARG A 279 1.60 11.16 -18.28
CA ARG A 279 0.98 11.05 -19.63
C ARG A 279 -0.55 10.99 -19.59
N SER A 280 -1.17 10.83 -18.43
CA SER A 280 -2.64 10.75 -18.29
C SER A 280 -3.31 12.07 -17.91
N SER A 281 -2.55 13.18 -17.81
CA SER A 281 -3.02 14.55 -17.51
C SER A 281 -3.93 14.74 -16.28
N SER A 282 -4.13 13.70 -15.47
CA SER A 282 -5.17 13.63 -14.43
C SER A 282 -4.63 13.82 -13.01
N TYR A 283 -3.36 14.16 -12.85
CA TYR A 283 -2.75 14.40 -11.53
C TYR A 283 -1.91 15.68 -11.59
N ASP A 284 -2.25 16.64 -10.73
CA ASP A 284 -1.35 17.73 -10.42
C ASP A 284 -0.05 17.13 -9.88
N THR A 285 1.09 17.55 -10.42
CA THR A 285 2.32 16.75 -10.33
C THR A 285 2.95 16.96 -8.96
N PHE A 286 2.71 16.03 -8.02
CA PHE A 286 3.38 16.00 -6.71
C PHE A 286 4.88 16.28 -6.84
N ASP A 287 5.38 17.35 -6.21
CA ASP A 287 6.82 17.61 -6.12
C ASP A 287 7.39 16.82 -4.93
N PRO A 288 8.32 15.88 -5.14
CA PRO A 288 8.98 15.15 -4.06
C PRO A 288 9.67 16.05 -3.02
N TYR A 289 10.03 17.29 -3.37
CA TYR A 289 10.55 18.25 -2.39
C TYR A 289 9.49 18.75 -1.41
N ASP A 290 8.18 18.64 -1.73
CA ASP A 290 7.11 18.95 -0.81
C ASP A 290 7.10 18.05 0.43
N LEU A 291 7.80 16.91 0.39
CA LEU A 291 8.03 16.09 1.59
C LEU A 291 8.72 16.88 2.71
N TRP A 292 9.47 17.93 2.41
CA TRP A 292 10.03 18.82 3.44
C TRP A 292 8.96 19.55 4.26
N LYS A 293 7.72 19.64 3.76
CA LYS A 293 6.58 20.19 4.50
C LYS A 293 6.11 19.23 5.60
N LEU A 294 6.53 17.97 5.59
CA LEU A 294 6.21 17.03 6.67
C LEU A 294 7.01 17.37 7.93
N ASP A 295 6.29 17.77 8.97
CA ASP A 295 6.84 17.87 10.33
C ASP A 295 6.59 16.56 11.09
N LEU A 296 7.31 15.50 10.68
CA LEU A 296 7.22 14.20 11.34
C LEU A 296 7.55 14.26 12.83
N PRO A 297 8.57 15.01 13.31
CA PRO A 297 8.82 15.14 14.74
C PRO A 297 7.61 15.65 15.52
N THR A 298 6.90 16.67 15.02
CA THR A 298 5.68 17.16 15.67
C THR A 298 4.57 16.10 15.63
N MET A 299 4.33 15.47 14.48
CA MET A 299 3.27 14.44 14.34
C MET A 299 3.48 13.21 15.22
N LEU A 300 4.73 12.76 15.36
CA LEU A 300 5.10 11.56 16.13
C LEU A 300 5.26 11.84 17.62
N GLY A 301 5.51 13.10 18.00
CA GLY A 301 5.66 13.53 19.38
C GLY A 301 6.86 12.89 20.07
N ASP A 302 6.67 12.52 21.33
CA ASP A 302 7.73 11.99 22.21
C ASP A 302 7.81 10.46 22.25
N SER A 303 7.14 9.79 21.31
CA SER A 303 7.18 8.33 21.20
C SER A 303 8.16 7.89 20.11
N PRO A 304 9.12 7.00 20.41
CA PRO A 304 9.93 6.42 19.36
C PRO A 304 9.08 5.47 18.50
N THR A 305 9.26 5.56 17.18
CA THR A 305 8.34 4.97 16.19
C THR A 305 9.13 4.27 15.09
N LEU A 306 8.70 3.07 14.70
CA LEU A 306 9.22 2.41 13.50
C LEU A 306 8.62 3.06 12.25
N VAL A 307 9.46 3.60 11.39
CA VAL A 307 9.07 4.28 10.15
C VAL A 307 9.33 3.37 8.96
N ALA A 308 8.34 3.19 8.09
CA ALA A 308 8.44 2.49 6.82
C ALA A 308 7.98 3.41 5.67
N PHE A 309 8.87 3.66 4.72
CA PHE A 309 8.67 4.59 3.61
C PHE A 309 8.73 3.85 2.29
N TRP A 310 7.63 3.78 1.55
CA TRP A 310 7.63 3.20 0.21
C TRP A 310 8.46 4.06 -0.75
N LEU A 311 9.26 3.38 -1.58
CA LEU A 311 10.17 3.96 -2.54
C LEU A 311 9.83 3.51 -3.96
N THR A 312 10.03 4.43 -4.90
CA THR A 312 10.18 4.07 -6.31
C THR A 312 11.64 3.69 -6.63
N ASN A 313 11.86 3.05 -7.78
CA ASN A 313 13.18 2.59 -8.23
C ASN A 313 14.15 3.71 -8.66
N ARG A 314 13.73 4.97 -8.60
CA ARG A 314 14.57 6.12 -8.95
C ARG A 314 15.47 6.50 -7.78
N VAL A 315 16.79 6.35 -7.95
CA VAL A 315 17.76 6.54 -6.85
C VAL A 315 17.76 7.95 -6.27
N LYS A 316 17.43 8.99 -7.06
CA LYS A 316 17.34 10.36 -6.51
C LYS A 316 16.38 10.50 -5.32
N PHE A 317 15.29 9.73 -5.26
CA PHE A 317 14.33 9.80 -4.16
C PHE A 317 14.77 9.00 -2.95
N ARG A 318 15.44 7.86 -3.20
CA ARG A 318 16.20 7.14 -2.16
C ARG A 318 17.23 8.06 -1.51
N ARG A 319 17.99 8.81 -2.32
CA ARG A 319 18.98 9.79 -1.84
C ARG A 319 18.35 10.92 -1.04
N LEU A 320 17.23 11.49 -1.53
CA LEU A 320 16.48 12.51 -0.81
C LEU A 320 16.06 12.03 0.58
N LEU A 321 15.51 10.81 0.70
CA LEU A 321 15.13 10.26 1.99
C LEU A 321 16.34 9.97 2.87
N LYS A 322 17.28 9.13 2.41
CA LYS A 322 18.40 8.65 3.22
C LYS A 322 19.36 9.76 3.65
N ASP A 323 19.68 10.69 2.74
CA ASP A 323 20.75 11.66 2.96
C ASP A 323 20.23 12.99 3.51
N LYS A 324 18.92 13.25 3.41
CA LYS A 324 18.32 14.55 3.78
C LYS A 324 17.17 14.41 4.77
N LEU A 325 16.09 13.75 4.39
CA LEU A 325 14.85 13.77 5.17
C LEU A 325 14.95 12.90 6.43
N PHE A 326 15.49 11.69 6.35
CA PHE A 326 15.68 10.83 7.52
C PHE A 326 16.56 11.49 8.60
N PRO A 327 17.75 12.05 8.25
CA PRO A 327 18.53 12.84 9.20
C PRO A 327 17.76 14.04 9.78
N ALA A 328 17.03 14.79 8.94
CA ALA A 328 16.26 15.96 9.39
C ALA A 328 15.13 15.58 10.34
N TRP A 329 14.49 14.43 10.13
CA TRP A 329 13.43 13.88 10.97
C TRP A 329 13.95 13.02 12.12
N ARG A 330 15.27 12.94 12.34
CA ARG A 330 15.90 12.13 13.41
C ARG A 330 15.59 10.64 13.30
N ILE A 331 15.43 10.13 12.08
CA ILE A 331 15.26 8.70 11.81
C ILE A 331 16.65 8.05 11.75
N GLN A 332 16.83 7.00 12.53
CA GLN A 332 18.09 6.27 12.71
C GLN A 332 17.99 4.84 12.17
N GLN A 333 19.14 4.18 12.02
CA GLN A 333 19.25 2.77 11.61
C GLN A 333 18.55 2.43 10.28
N SER A 334 18.85 3.20 9.22
CA SER A 334 18.19 3.00 7.94
C SER A 334 18.42 1.59 7.36
N ALA A 335 17.36 0.92 6.92
CA ALA A 335 17.41 -0.36 6.23
C ALA A 335 16.52 -0.37 4.98
N GLU A 336 16.91 -1.11 3.94
CA GLU A 336 16.11 -1.24 2.72
C GLU A 336 15.54 -2.64 2.58
N TRP A 337 14.23 -2.73 2.35
CA TRP A 337 13.52 -3.96 1.98
C TRP A 337 13.00 -3.83 0.55
N TYR A 338 12.66 -4.96 -0.07
CA TYR A 338 12.19 -5.02 -1.46
C TYR A 338 10.93 -5.88 -1.58
N TRP A 339 9.87 -5.25 -2.06
CA TRP A 339 8.65 -5.94 -2.47
C TRP A 339 8.78 -6.39 -3.93
N ILE A 340 8.78 -7.69 -4.19
CA ILE A 340 8.75 -8.24 -5.56
C ILE A 340 7.32 -8.62 -5.93
N LYS A 341 6.87 -8.13 -7.08
CA LYS A 341 5.57 -8.48 -7.66
C LYS A 341 5.70 -9.78 -8.44
N ILE A 342 4.89 -10.76 -8.08
CA ILE A 342 4.87 -12.09 -8.70
C ILE A 342 3.55 -12.34 -9.43
N ALA A 343 3.58 -13.23 -10.41
CA ALA A 343 2.42 -13.69 -11.16
C ALA A 343 1.61 -14.70 -10.34
N SER A 344 0.28 -14.65 -10.45
CA SER A 344 -0.58 -15.40 -9.53
C SER A 344 -0.67 -16.91 -9.78
N GLU A 345 -0.37 -17.40 -11.00
CA GLU A 345 -0.32 -18.84 -11.29
C GLU A 345 1.07 -19.45 -11.06
N THR A 346 2.14 -18.72 -11.41
CA THR A 346 3.50 -19.31 -11.47
C THR A 346 4.42 -18.90 -10.32
N GLY A 347 4.06 -17.85 -9.57
CA GLY A 347 4.91 -17.25 -8.53
C GLY A 347 6.17 -16.60 -9.07
N GLU A 348 6.33 -16.53 -10.39
CA GLU A 348 7.47 -15.90 -11.03
C GLU A 348 7.33 -14.38 -10.98
N PRO A 349 8.44 -13.62 -10.91
CA PRO A 349 8.40 -12.18 -11.05
C PRO A 349 7.63 -11.73 -12.30
N VAL A 350 6.72 -10.77 -12.16
CA VAL A 350 5.89 -10.28 -13.29
C VAL A 350 6.71 -9.69 -14.44
N TRP A 351 7.93 -9.26 -14.14
CA TRP A 351 8.97 -8.95 -15.11
C TRP A 351 10.26 -9.64 -14.66
N PRO A 352 11.12 -10.09 -15.58
CA PRO A 352 12.47 -10.54 -15.25
C PRO A 352 13.20 -9.50 -14.39
N LEU A 353 13.97 -9.94 -13.39
CA LEU A 353 14.70 -9.02 -12.50
C LEU A 353 15.68 -8.15 -13.30
N ASP A 354 16.35 -8.73 -14.31
CA ASP A 354 17.28 -8.08 -15.23
C ASP A 354 16.62 -7.11 -16.23
N ALA A 355 15.29 -6.96 -16.20
CA ALA A 355 14.54 -6.13 -17.15
C ALA A 355 14.86 -4.63 -16.99
N LYS A 356 15.60 -4.07 -17.95
CA LYS A 356 16.08 -2.67 -17.92
C LYS A 356 15.01 -1.58 -18.02
N HIS A 357 13.80 -1.92 -18.43
CA HIS A 357 12.76 -0.93 -18.79
C HIS A 357 11.63 -0.84 -17.78
N ARG A 358 11.39 -1.92 -17.02
CA ARG A 358 10.40 -2.01 -15.95
C ARG A 358 10.95 -2.97 -14.91
N ARG A 359 10.99 -2.51 -13.67
CA ARG A 359 11.35 -3.35 -12.53
C ARG A 359 10.07 -3.96 -11.97
N CYS A 360 10.14 -5.24 -11.58
CA CYS A 360 9.07 -5.94 -10.89
C CYS A 360 9.04 -5.70 -9.39
N TYR A 361 9.93 -4.85 -8.87
CA TYR A 361 10.03 -4.57 -7.44
C TYR A 361 9.83 -3.10 -7.09
N GLU A 362 9.50 -2.86 -5.83
CA GLU A 362 9.50 -1.54 -5.19
C GLU A 362 10.28 -1.63 -3.87
N GLY A 363 10.93 -0.54 -3.47
CA GLY A 363 11.70 -0.50 -2.23
C GLY A 363 10.83 -0.07 -1.05
N VAL A 364 11.22 -0.45 0.15
CA VAL A 364 10.74 0.13 1.41
C VAL A 364 11.97 0.55 2.21
N LEU A 365 12.05 1.81 2.58
CA LEU A 365 13.10 2.32 3.46
C LEU A 365 12.57 2.36 4.89
N LEU A 366 13.22 1.65 5.79
CA LEU A 366 12.87 1.56 7.20
C LEU A 366 13.86 2.34 8.06
N GLY A 367 13.45 2.73 9.25
CA GLY A 367 14.28 3.28 10.31
C GLY A 367 13.47 3.61 11.55
N TYR A 368 14.11 4.05 12.61
CA TYR A 368 13.42 4.45 13.84
C TYR A 368 13.50 5.96 14.05
N TYR A 369 12.33 6.61 14.13
CA TYR A 369 12.26 7.94 14.73
C TYR A 369 12.58 7.82 16.22
N VAL A 370 13.54 8.62 16.69
CA VAL A 370 13.89 8.70 18.11
C VAL A 370 13.81 10.16 18.57
N PRO A 371 12.88 10.51 19.48
CA PRO A 371 12.77 11.86 20.03
C PRO A 371 14.05 12.31 20.72
N LEU A 372 14.30 13.62 20.73
CA LEU A 372 15.52 14.19 21.31
C LEU A 372 15.62 13.85 22.80
N GLY A 373 16.80 13.42 23.24
CA GLY A 373 17.04 13.06 24.64
C GLY A 373 16.55 11.67 25.04
N THR A 374 15.87 10.94 24.15
CA THR A 374 15.41 9.57 24.41
C THR A 374 16.53 8.58 24.12
N LYS A 375 16.74 7.63 25.04
CA LYS A 375 17.61 6.47 24.82
C LYS A 375 16.74 5.21 24.78
N VAL A 376 16.74 4.53 23.65
CA VAL A 376 15.98 3.29 23.43
C VAL A 376 16.92 2.27 22.81
N ASP A 377 16.80 1.02 23.25
CA ASP A 377 17.45 -0.10 22.58
C ASP A 377 16.67 -0.45 21.30
N LEU A 378 17.27 -0.22 20.14
CA LEU A 378 16.61 -0.34 18.85
C LEU A 378 16.81 -1.75 18.27
N PRO A 379 15.73 -2.49 17.95
CA PRO A 379 15.84 -3.77 17.27
C PRO A 379 16.53 -3.62 15.92
N THR A 380 17.53 -4.46 15.64
CA THR A 380 18.23 -4.44 14.35
C THR A 380 17.29 -4.69 13.17
N LEU A 381 17.24 -3.74 12.25
CA LEU A 381 16.51 -3.89 11.00
C LEU A 381 17.36 -4.64 9.96
N PRO A 382 16.85 -5.73 9.35
CA PRO A 382 17.59 -6.47 8.35
C PRO A 382 17.74 -5.65 7.08
N GLN A 383 18.93 -5.69 6.48
CA GLN A 383 19.18 -5.12 5.17
C GLN A 383 18.71 -6.08 4.08
N ASN A 384 18.25 -5.53 2.96
CA ASN A 384 17.89 -6.23 1.74
C ASN A 384 16.84 -7.35 1.93
N LYS A 385 16.00 -7.24 2.97
CA LYS A 385 14.90 -8.20 3.15
C LYS A 385 13.94 -8.14 1.96
N VAL A 386 13.70 -9.29 1.35
CA VAL A 386 12.74 -9.46 0.26
C VAL A 386 11.43 -10.03 0.77
N PHE A 387 10.32 -9.54 0.22
CA PHE A 387 9.02 -10.20 0.32
C PHE A 387 8.28 -10.19 -1.02
N LEU A 388 7.56 -11.28 -1.29
CA LEU A 388 6.84 -11.53 -2.53
C LEU A 388 5.34 -11.35 -2.30
N SER A 389 4.63 -10.77 -3.27
CA SER A 389 3.16 -10.90 -3.33
C SER A 389 2.65 -10.71 -4.75
N THR A 390 1.44 -11.19 -5.00
CA THR A 390 0.69 -10.78 -6.20
C THR A 390 0.23 -9.33 -6.05
N PRO A 391 0.26 -8.52 -7.12
CA PRO A 391 -0.29 -7.17 -7.10
C PRO A 391 -1.82 -7.20 -7.12
N ILE A 392 -2.45 -6.30 -6.38
CA ILE A 392 -3.91 -6.26 -6.15
C ILE A 392 -4.58 -5.01 -6.74
N GLY A 393 -3.94 -4.42 -7.75
CA GLY A 393 -4.40 -3.23 -8.47
C GLY A 393 -3.40 -2.09 -8.51
N HIS A 394 -3.76 -1.05 -9.25
CA HIS A 394 -2.84 0.06 -9.52
C HIS A 394 -2.55 0.85 -8.25
N SER A 395 -1.26 1.00 -7.94
CA SER A 395 -0.76 1.74 -6.77
C SER A 395 -1.29 1.24 -5.42
N ARG A 396 -1.73 -0.03 -5.34
CA ARG A 396 -2.09 -0.70 -4.10
C ARG A 396 -0.92 -1.54 -3.62
N LYS A 397 -0.48 -1.28 -2.39
CA LYS A 397 0.58 -2.03 -1.71
C LYS A 397 -0.03 -3.07 -0.78
N PRO A 398 0.64 -4.21 -0.53
CA PRO A 398 0.27 -5.07 0.59
C PRO A 398 0.42 -4.31 1.92
N PHE A 399 -0.41 -4.65 2.90
CA PHE A 399 -0.27 -4.10 4.25
C PHE A 399 0.79 -4.88 5.02
N ILE A 400 1.93 -4.24 5.29
CA ILE A 400 3.15 -4.93 5.75
C ILE A 400 3.28 -5.00 7.28
N LEU A 401 2.25 -4.66 8.05
CA LEU A 401 2.35 -4.59 9.52
C LEU A 401 2.83 -5.90 10.13
N ASP A 402 2.36 -7.04 9.63
CA ASP A 402 2.80 -8.36 10.11
C ASP A 402 4.30 -8.61 9.91
N LEU A 403 4.89 -8.08 8.83
CA LEU A 403 6.34 -8.14 8.59
C LEU A 403 7.11 -7.20 9.52
N LEU A 404 6.49 -6.09 9.96
CA LEU A 404 7.10 -5.10 10.84
C LEU A 404 7.02 -5.50 12.33
N ARG A 405 6.07 -6.36 12.72
CA ARG A 405 5.83 -6.79 14.11
C ARG A 405 7.10 -7.20 14.89
N PRO A 406 8.04 -7.99 14.31
CA PRO A 406 9.25 -8.38 15.02
C PRO A 406 10.19 -7.22 15.39
N TYR A 407 9.98 -6.03 14.80
CA TYR A 407 10.82 -4.84 14.94
C TYR A 407 10.12 -3.72 15.72
N LEU A 408 8.92 -3.96 16.24
CA LEU A 408 8.22 -2.99 17.07
C LEU A 408 8.92 -2.81 18.42
N LEU A 409 8.84 -1.58 18.94
CA LEU A 409 9.41 -1.18 20.21
C LEU A 409 8.51 -1.65 21.38
N PRO A 410 7.24 -1.23 21.48
CA PRO A 410 6.27 -1.95 22.31
C PRO A 410 5.94 -3.31 21.71
N ARG A 411 6.06 -4.36 22.53
CA ARG A 411 5.77 -5.76 22.14
C ARG A 411 4.67 -6.41 22.97
N ASP A 412 4.19 -5.68 23.97
CA ASP A 412 3.25 -6.10 24.99
C ASP A 412 1.81 -5.62 24.72
N ARG A 413 1.63 -4.68 23.79
CA ARG A 413 0.32 -4.17 23.35
C ARG A 413 0.15 -4.22 21.83
N PRO A 414 -1.08 -4.19 21.32
CA PRO A 414 -1.31 -4.00 19.89
C PRO A 414 -0.76 -2.62 19.42
N PRO A 415 -0.20 -2.54 18.20
CA PRO A 415 0.41 -1.31 17.71
C PRO A 415 -0.63 -0.28 17.27
N ASN A 416 -0.31 0.98 17.54
CA ASN A 416 -0.93 2.16 16.96
C ASN A 416 -0.20 2.51 15.66
N VAL A 417 -0.95 2.62 14.57
CA VAL A 417 -0.43 2.82 13.22
C VAL A 417 -0.89 4.15 12.66
N LEU A 418 0.06 4.96 12.22
CA LEU A 418 -0.17 6.15 11.42
C LEU A 418 0.22 5.85 9.97
N GLU A 419 -0.70 6.04 9.03
CA GLU A 419 -0.42 5.95 7.60
C GLU A 419 -0.58 7.31 6.93
N LEU A 420 0.47 7.78 6.27
CA LEU A 420 0.47 9.03 5.50
C LEU A 420 0.41 8.74 4.00
N PHE A 421 -0.31 9.61 3.28
CA PHE A 421 -0.73 9.40 1.88
C PHE A 421 -1.61 8.15 1.72
N ALA A 422 -2.34 7.82 2.79
CA ALA A 422 -3.21 6.66 2.83
C ALA A 422 -4.31 6.77 1.77
N ARG A 423 -4.78 5.61 1.32
CA ARG A 423 -5.98 5.48 0.45
C ARG A 423 -7.07 4.61 1.05
N MET A 424 -6.77 4.00 2.19
CA MET A 424 -7.66 3.10 2.90
C MET A 424 -7.47 3.30 4.39
N THR A 425 -8.57 3.34 5.12
CA THR A 425 -8.60 3.32 6.58
C THR A 425 -8.85 1.88 7.02
N LEU A 426 -7.90 1.30 7.74
CA LEU A 426 -7.95 -0.08 8.21
C LEU A 426 -8.39 -0.15 9.67
N GLN A 427 -8.69 -1.36 10.13
CA GLN A 427 -8.97 -1.61 11.54
C GLN A 427 -7.69 -1.52 12.38
N GLY A 428 -7.82 -0.95 13.58
CA GLY A 428 -6.80 -1.00 14.60
C GLY A 428 -6.39 -2.44 14.93
N SER A 429 -5.12 -2.68 15.25
CA SER A 429 -4.66 -4.05 15.54
C SER A 429 -5.20 -4.58 16.87
N PHE A 430 -5.53 -5.87 16.91
CA PHE A 430 -5.91 -6.61 18.11
C PHE A 430 -4.92 -7.74 18.35
N ARG A 431 -4.71 -8.11 19.61
CA ARG A 431 -3.94 -9.30 19.96
C ARG A 431 -4.89 -10.50 19.95
N ARG A 432 -4.66 -11.48 19.06
CA ARG A 432 -5.37 -12.77 19.15
C ARG A 432 -4.80 -13.52 20.35
N SER A 433 -5.63 -13.80 21.35
CA SER A 433 -5.26 -14.70 22.46
C SER A 433 -5.26 -16.14 21.94
N ALA A 434 -4.32 -16.96 22.40
CA ALA A 434 -4.27 -18.38 22.06
C ALA A 434 -5.21 -19.24 22.94
N THR A 435 -5.97 -18.61 23.84
CA THR A 435 -6.76 -19.26 24.89
C THR A 435 -8.22 -18.80 24.91
N ASP A 436 -8.79 -18.40 23.76
CA ASP A 436 -10.20 -17.99 23.66
C ASP A 436 -11.21 -19.14 23.89
N GLU A 437 -10.78 -20.25 24.52
CA GLU A 437 -11.66 -21.31 25.04
C GLU A 437 -12.05 -21.10 26.53
N ASP A 438 -11.33 -20.27 27.30
CA ASP A 438 -11.67 -20.01 28.71
C ASP A 438 -11.83 -18.50 28.98
N GLY A 439 -13.10 -18.09 29.14
CA GLY A 439 -13.59 -16.70 29.10
C GLY A 439 -13.21 -15.76 30.25
N GLU A 440 -11.94 -15.63 30.61
CA GLU A 440 -11.41 -14.57 31.49
C GLU A 440 -10.07 -14.02 30.96
N GLY A 441 -10.07 -13.53 29.72
CA GLY A 441 -8.95 -12.77 29.15
C GLY A 441 -9.07 -11.28 29.46
N ASP A 442 -8.04 -10.69 30.07
CA ASP A 442 -7.90 -9.23 30.26
C ASP A 442 -8.20 -8.51 28.93
N GLN A 443 -9.27 -7.70 28.89
CA GLN A 443 -9.75 -7.02 27.67
C GLN A 443 -8.76 -5.93 27.27
N GLN A 444 -7.63 -6.32 26.69
CA GLN A 444 -6.61 -5.38 26.25
C GLN A 444 -7.19 -4.55 25.09
N LYS A 445 -7.15 -3.22 25.25
CA LYS A 445 -7.67 -2.30 24.23
C LYS A 445 -6.94 -2.51 22.90
N PRO A 446 -7.64 -2.48 21.75
CA PRO A 446 -7.00 -2.45 20.45
C PRO A 446 -6.09 -1.25 20.28
N GLY A 447 -5.10 -1.41 19.41
CA GLY A 447 -4.36 -0.28 18.87
C GLY A 447 -5.25 0.51 17.91
N ILE A 448 -4.85 1.73 17.55
CA ILE A 448 -5.57 2.56 16.57
C ILE A 448 -4.90 2.51 15.19
N PHE A 449 -5.68 2.66 14.13
CA PHE A 449 -5.18 2.97 12.79
C PHE A 449 -5.66 4.36 12.35
N LEU A 450 -4.75 5.29 12.04
CA LEU A 450 -5.07 6.61 11.50
C LEU A 450 -4.57 6.74 10.06
N ALA A 451 -5.50 6.91 9.12
CA ALA A 451 -5.21 7.17 7.72
C ALA A 451 -5.19 8.68 7.41
N VAL A 452 -4.09 9.22 6.90
CA VAL A 452 -3.98 10.65 6.54
C VAL A 452 -3.68 10.78 5.07
N GLY A 453 -4.48 11.56 4.35
CA GLY A 453 -4.35 11.71 2.90
C GLY A 453 -5.58 12.38 2.30
N ASN A 454 -5.44 13.00 1.14
CA ASN A 454 -6.57 13.55 0.38
C ASN A 454 -7.47 12.46 -0.22
N GLU A 455 -7.05 11.20 -0.17
CA GLU A 455 -7.81 10.02 -0.59
C GLU A 455 -7.94 8.96 0.53
N ALA A 456 -7.74 9.31 1.81
CA ALA A 456 -7.57 8.37 2.95
C ALA A 456 -8.67 7.30 3.13
N ILE A 457 -9.85 7.52 2.53
CA ILE A 457 -11.02 6.62 2.60
C ILE A 457 -11.46 6.12 1.21
N LYS A 458 -10.67 6.34 0.16
CA LYS A 458 -11.03 5.97 -1.22
C LYS A 458 -11.45 4.51 -1.32
N PHE A 459 -10.69 3.60 -0.70
CA PHE A 459 -10.98 2.17 -0.74
C PHE A 459 -11.93 1.70 0.36
N ASN A 460 -12.49 2.62 1.14
CA ASN A 460 -13.54 2.36 2.13
C ASN A 460 -14.95 2.61 1.58
N ILE A 461 -15.09 3.02 0.32
CA ILE A 461 -16.38 3.33 -0.31
C ILE A 461 -17.08 2.02 -0.70
N VAL A 462 -18.35 1.88 -0.31
CA VAL A 462 -19.22 0.77 -0.73
C VAL A 462 -19.56 0.94 -2.21
N ASP A 463 -19.42 -0.13 -2.99
CA ASP A 463 -19.84 -0.14 -4.39
C ASP A 463 -21.36 -0.07 -4.45
N GLY A 464 -21.89 1.04 -4.97
CA GLY A 464 -23.33 1.26 -5.00
C GLY A 464 -24.03 0.33 -5.98
N SER A 465 -25.35 0.14 -5.81
CA SER A 465 -26.17 -0.67 -6.72
C SER A 465 -26.21 -0.07 -8.14
N ALA A 466 -26.69 -0.82 -9.13
CA ALA A 466 -26.82 -0.38 -10.53
C ALA A 466 -27.80 0.81 -10.76
N ALA A 467 -28.28 1.46 -9.71
CA ALA A 467 -29.12 2.65 -9.82
C ALA A 467 -28.32 3.86 -10.32
N ALA A 468 -28.95 4.69 -11.16
CA ALA A 468 -28.36 5.92 -11.67
C ALA A 468 -27.90 6.86 -10.53
N GLY A 469 -26.65 7.32 -10.59
CA GLY A 469 -26.05 8.21 -9.58
C GLY A 469 -25.29 7.50 -8.46
N SER A 470 -25.12 6.17 -8.53
CA SER A 470 -24.27 5.44 -7.60
C SER A 470 -22.79 5.67 -7.88
N VAL A 471 -22.01 5.76 -6.80
CA VAL A 471 -20.56 5.95 -6.86
C VAL A 471 -19.88 4.59 -6.98
N ARG A 472 -18.82 4.54 -7.79
CA ARG A 472 -17.91 3.39 -7.85
C ARG A 472 -17.24 3.18 -6.50
N GLY A 473 -17.42 2.00 -5.93
CA GLY A 473 -16.80 1.62 -4.67
C GLY A 473 -15.81 0.48 -4.81
N TRP A 474 -15.30 0.07 -3.66
CA TRP A 474 -14.23 -0.91 -3.48
C TRP A 474 -14.54 -1.94 -2.39
N LEU A 475 -15.73 -1.84 -1.79
CA LEU A 475 -16.28 -2.77 -0.82
C LEU A 475 -17.64 -3.27 -1.30
N ARG A 476 -17.94 -4.54 -1.03
CA ARG A 476 -19.30 -5.08 -1.14
C ARG A 476 -19.71 -5.70 0.19
N ARG A 477 -20.96 -5.56 0.59
CA ARG A 477 -21.47 -6.23 1.79
C ARG A 477 -21.83 -7.67 1.45
N GLN A 478 -21.48 -8.64 2.29
CA GLN A 478 -21.69 -10.06 1.98
C GLN A 478 -23.18 -10.45 1.79
N GLU A 479 -24.11 -9.76 2.48
CA GLU A 479 -25.57 -9.97 2.29
C GLU A 479 -26.06 -9.67 0.86
N ASP A 480 -25.34 -8.83 0.10
CA ASP A 480 -25.67 -8.54 -1.29
C ASP A 480 -25.20 -9.66 -2.24
N THR A 481 -24.21 -10.47 -1.83
CA THR A 481 -23.65 -11.57 -2.62
C THR A 481 -24.62 -12.77 -2.68
N GLU A 482 -25.31 -13.08 -1.57
CA GLU A 482 -26.30 -14.18 -1.53
C GLU A 482 -27.53 -13.91 -2.43
N ARG A 483 -27.91 -12.63 -2.59
CA ARG A 483 -29.03 -12.25 -3.48
C ARG A 483 -28.67 -12.33 -4.96
N VAL A 484 -27.41 -12.09 -5.32
CA VAL A 484 -26.94 -12.20 -6.71
C VAL A 484 -26.82 -13.68 -7.11
N CYS A 485 -26.23 -14.53 -6.25
CA CYS A 485 -26.16 -15.98 -6.53
C CYS A 485 -27.55 -16.64 -6.62
N ALA A 486 -28.50 -16.24 -5.78
CA ALA A 486 -29.88 -16.74 -5.86
C ALA A 486 -30.63 -16.28 -7.13
N ALA A 487 -30.22 -15.16 -7.74
CA ALA A 487 -30.79 -14.68 -8.99
C ALA A 487 -30.17 -15.38 -10.22
N GLU A 488 -28.88 -15.74 -10.17
CA GLU A 488 -28.19 -16.48 -11.24
C GLU A 488 -28.57 -17.96 -11.29
N GLU A 489 -28.91 -18.60 -10.16
CA GLU A 489 -29.44 -19.98 -10.14
C GLU A 489 -30.90 -20.08 -10.59
N ALA A 490 -31.60 -18.96 -10.73
CA ALA A 490 -33.03 -18.91 -11.11
C ALA A 490 -33.28 -18.64 -12.61
N VAL A 491 -32.23 -18.62 -13.45
CA VAL A 491 -32.30 -18.37 -14.90
C VAL A 491 -32.09 -19.65 -15.73
#